data_AF-A0AA35X8I0-F1
#
_entry.id   AF-A0AA35X8I0-F1
#
_cell.length_a   1.000
_cell.length_b   1.000
_cell.length_c   1.000
_cell.angle_alpha   90.00
_cell.angle_beta   90.00
_cell.angle_gamma   90.00
#
_symmetry.space_group_name_H-M   'P 1'
#
loop_
_entity.id
_entity.type
_entity.pdbx_description
1 polymer ?
#
loop_
_entity_poly.entity_id
_entity_poly.type
_entity_poly.pdbx_seq_one_letter_code
_entity_poly.pdbx_strand_id
1 'polypeptide(L)'
;MVEVGTSKALLRRAGNPITTMIDAPSVAERAKREGITRSAAAIRELTPQIDGAVVAVGNAPTALLALLDSVDEGKAQPALIIGMPVGFVACAEAKDELAKRAAAHITILGNRGGSSAAAATLNALLALSMEDIL
;
A
#
# COMPACT_ATOMS: atom_id res chain seq x y z
N MET A 1 7.04 8.79 0.36
CA MET A 1 8.24 8.20 -0.27
C MET A 1 7.91 7.34 -1.48
N VAL A 2 7.05 6.30 -1.35
CA VAL A 2 6.65 5.47 -2.51
C VAL A 2 6.19 6.34 -3.68
N GLU A 3 5.24 7.26 -3.43
CA GLU A 3 4.75 8.22 -4.44
C GLU A 3 5.85 8.99 -5.17
N VAL A 4 6.88 9.46 -4.44
CA VAL A 4 8.00 10.22 -5.02
C VAL A 4 8.87 9.33 -5.92
N GLY A 5 8.99 8.04 -5.57
CA GLY A 5 9.71 7.05 -6.38
C GLY A 5 8.91 6.51 -7.57
N THR A 6 7.60 6.79 -7.64
CA THR A 6 6.74 6.35 -8.74
C THR A 6 6.88 7.30 -9.94
N SER A 7 7.01 6.74 -11.14
CA SER A 7 7.15 7.49 -12.38
C SER A 7 5.87 8.26 -12.71
N LYS A 8 5.91 9.59 -12.55
CA LYS A 8 4.82 10.48 -12.93
C LYS A 8 4.48 10.40 -14.42
N ALA A 9 5.46 10.10 -15.27
CA ALA A 9 5.23 9.93 -16.71
C ALA A 9 4.41 8.68 -16.99
N LEU A 10 4.72 7.56 -16.35
CA LEU A 10 3.96 6.32 -16.51
C LEU A 10 2.56 6.42 -15.91
N LEU A 11 2.42 7.01 -14.71
CA LEU A 11 1.10 7.28 -14.10
C LEU A 11 0.20 8.10 -15.03
N ARG A 12 0.72 9.20 -15.61
CA ARG A 12 -0.04 10.02 -16.56
C ARG A 12 -0.44 9.26 -17.82
N ARG A 13 0.48 8.46 -18.37
CA ARG A 13 0.19 7.62 -19.55
C ARG A 13 -0.88 6.57 -19.26
N ALA A 14 -0.88 6.01 -18.05
CA ALA A 14 -1.87 5.03 -17.61
C ALA A 14 -3.23 5.64 -17.26
N GLY A 15 -3.32 6.97 -17.13
CA GLY A 15 -4.49 7.62 -16.57
C GLY A 15 -4.72 7.29 -15.08
N ASN A 16 -3.69 6.79 -14.38
CA ASN A 16 -3.80 6.36 -13.00
C ASN A 16 -3.36 7.49 -12.05
N PRO A 17 -4.27 8.08 -11.26
CA PRO A 17 -3.87 9.02 -10.21
C PRO A 17 -3.14 8.29 -9.08
N ILE A 18 -2.36 9.04 -8.30
CA ILE A 18 -1.76 8.57 -7.07
C ILE A 18 -2.27 9.43 -5.91
N THR A 19 -2.62 8.78 -4.80
CA THR A 19 -3.16 9.45 -3.62
C THR A 19 -2.39 9.00 -2.39
N THR A 20 -1.94 9.96 -1.58
CA THR A 20 -1.35 9.71 -0.26
C THR A 20 -1.96 10.65 0.77
N MET A 21 -2.26 10.14 1.97
CA MET A 21 -2.93 10.91 3.03
C MET A 21 -2.11 11.00 4.32
N ILE A 22 -0.89 10.48 4.35
CA ILE A 22 -0.10 10.34 5.59
C ILE A 22 0.19 11.68 6.30
N ASP A 23 0.24 12.77 5.53
CA ASP A 23 0.49 14.14 6.01
C ASP A 23 -0.80 14.97 6.16
N ALA A 24 -1.97 14.40 5.87
CA ALA A 24 -3.24 15.10 6.03
C ALA A 24 -3.52 15.39 7.51
N PRO A 25 -3.98 16.61 7.87
CA PRO A 25 -4.36 16.92 9.25
C PRO A 25 -5.42 15.97 9.82
N SER A 26 -6.41 15.57 9.01
CA SER A 26 -7.45 14.62 9.42
C SER A 26 -6.90 13.26 9.83
N VAL A 27 -5.83 12.80 9.18
CA VAL A 27 -5.13 11.54 9.53
C VAL A 27 -4.40 11.66 10.86
N ALA A 28 -3.76 12.81 11.14
CA ALA A 28 -3.10 13.04 12.42
C ALA A 28 -4.12 13.10 13.57
N GLU A 29 -5.24 13.78 13.37
CA GLU A 29 -6.35 13.85 14.33
C GLU A 29 -6.97 12.48 14.58
N ARG A 30 -7.24 11.72 13.52
CA ARG A 30 -7.75 10.35 13.60
C ARG A 30 -6.80 9.44 14.38
N ALA A 31 -5.50 9.49 14.06
CA ALA A 31 -4.47 8.70 14.74
C ALA A 31 -4.45 8.98 16.25
N LYS A 32 -4.50 10.26 16.64
CA LYS A 32 -4.54 10.66 18.05
C LYS A 32 -5.82 10.20 18.74
N ARG A 33 -6.98 10.40 18.11
CA ARG A 33 -8.29 10.04 18.66
C ARG A 33 -8.44 8.53 18.87
N GLU A 34 -7.94 7.74 17.93
CA GLU A 34 -8.10 6.27 17.93
C GLU A 34 -6.93 5.53 18.60
N GLY A 35 -5.85 6.24 18.99
CA GLY A 35 -4.68 5.62 19.61
C GLY A 35 -3.89 4.72 18.65
N ILE A 36 -3.91 5.03 17.35
CA ILE A 36 -3.24 4.25 16.30
C ILE A 36 -2.14 5.07 15.62
N THR A 37 -1.32 4.42 14.79
CA THR A 37 -0.31 5.11 14.00
C THR A 37 -0.95 5.96 12.89
N ARG A 38 -0.27 7.03 12.47
CA ARG A 38 -0.70 7.83 11.30
C ARG A 38 -0.84 6.99 10.03
N SER A 39 0.00 5.96 9.87
CA SER A 39 -0.05 5.07 8.72
C SER A 39 -1.28 4.15 8.72
N ALA A 40 -1.70 3.65 9.89
CA ALA A 40 -2.96 2.92 10.00
C ALA A 40 -4.16 3.86 9.79
N ALA A 41 -4.14 5.06 10.38
CA ALA A 41 -5.19 6.05 10.20
C ALA A 41 -5.34 6.49 8.74
N ALA A 42 -4.25 6.65 7.99
CA ALA A 42 -4.27 6.99 6.57
C ALA A 42 -4.98 5.92 5.73
N ILE A 43 -4.74 4.63 6.02
CA ILE A 43 -5.45 3.52 5.35
C ILE A 43 -6.94 3.55 5.68
N ARG A 44 -7.30 3.77 6.95
CA ARG A 44 -8.71 3.89 7.36
C ARG A 44 -9.42 5.09 6.72
N GLU A 45 -8.71 6.19 6.51
CA GLU A 45 -9.23 7.37 5.79
C GLU A 45 -9.44 7.06 4.29
N LEU A 46 -8.51 6.30 3.69
CA LEU A 46 -8.55 5.92 2.27
C LEU A 46 -9.46 4.72 1.97
N THR A 47 -9.84 3.92 2.97
CA THR A 47 -10.63 2.68 2.81
C THR A 47 -11.82 2.82 1.84
N PRO A 48 -12.65 3.88 1.88
CA PRO A 48 -13.77 4.06 0.94
C PRO A 48 -13.38 4.22 -0.55
N GLN A 49 -12.09 4.41 -0.84
CA GLN A 49 -11.53 4.63 -2.19
C GLN A 49 -10.65 3.47 -2.66
N ILE A 50 -10.52 2.39 -1.87
CA ILE A 50 -9.58 1.29 -2.14
C ILE A 50 -10.14 0.26 -3.13
N ASP A 51 -11.46 0.18 -3.28
CA ASP A 51 -12.08 -0.81 -4.16
C ASP A 51 -11.55 -0.68 -5.61
N GLY A 52 -10.99 -1.77 -6.12
CA GLY A 52 -10.35 -1.82 -7.44
C GLY A 52 -8.98 -1.13 -7.54
N ALA A 53 -8.49 -0.50 -6.46
CA ALA A 53 -7.21 0.21 -6.47
C ALA A 53 -6.00 -0.73 -6.29
N VAL A 54 -4.83 -0.28 -6.75
CA VAL A 54 -3.54 -0.86 -6.37
C VAL A 54 -3.03 -0.13 -5.13
N VAL A 55 -2.85 -0.84 -4.01
CA VAL A 55 -2.39 -0.24 -2.75
C VAL A 55 -0.94 -0.62 -2.49
N ALA A 56 -0.05 0.37 -2.41
CA ALA A 56 1.38 0.16 -2.19
C ALA A 56 1.82 0.62 -0.79
N VAL A 57 2.23 -0.35 0.05
CA VAL A 57 2.74 -0.12 1.41
C VAL A 57 4.22 -0.43 1.46
N GLY A 58 5.06 0.60 1.38
CA GLY A 58 6.52 0.44 1.35
C GLY A 58 7.26 0.75 2.65
N ASN A 59 6.58 0.98 3.78
CA ASN A 59 7.28 1.34 5.02
C ASN A 59 6.62 0.73 6.26
N ALA A 60 5.43 1.21 6.61
CA ALA A 60 4.83 0.92 7.90
C ALA A 60 4.06 -0.41 7.90
N PRO A 61 4.43 -1.39 8.74
CA PRO A 61 3.65 -2.63 8.92
C PRO A 61 2.22 -2.35 9.37
N THR A 62 2.03 -1.32 10.21
CA THR A 62 0.70 -0.95 10.70
C THR A 62 -0.23 -0.42 9.60
N ALA A 63 0.29 0.14 8.50
CA ALA A 63 -0.55 0.43 7.33
C ALA A 63 -0.98 -0.87 6.65
N LEU A 64 -0.07 -1.84 6.49
CA LEU A 64 -0.40 -3.11 5.87
C LEU A 64 -1.45 -3.87 6.70
N LEU A 65 -1.25 -3.98 8.01
CA LEU A 65 -2.21 -4.64 8.91
C LEU A 65 -3.57 -3.95 8.89
N ALA A 66 -3.63 -2.61 8.95
CA ALA A 66 -4.90 -1.89 8.86
C ALA A 66 -5.62 -2.08 7.51
N LEU A 67 -4.87 -2.28 6.43
CA LEU A 67 -5.46 -2.62 5.13
C LEU A 67 -6.04 -4.04 5.15
N LEU A 68 -5.32 -5.00 5.72
CA LEU A 68 -5.80 -6.37 5.86
C LEU A 68 -7.05 -6.43 6.73
N ASP A 69 -7.11 -5.68 7.83
CA ASP A 69 -8.30 -5.55 8.67
C ASP A 69 -9.49 -5.04 7.83
N SER A 70 -9.32 -3.97 7.04
CA SER A 70 -10.38 -3.46 6.16
C SER A 70 -10.83 -4.47 5.09
N VAL A 71 -9.91 -5.30 4.58
CA VAL A 71 -10.22 -6.37 3.61
C VAL A 71 -10.99 -7.50 4.27
N ASP A 72 -10.53 -7.96 5.44
CA ASP A 72 -11.16 -9.04 6.20
C ASP A 72 -12.57 -8.64 6.68
N GLU A 73 -12.78 -7.37 6.99
CA GLU A 73 -14.09 -6.77 7.33
C GLU A 73 -14.99 -6.51 6.10
N GLY A 74 -14.50 -6.76 4.88
CA GLY A 74 -15.24 -6.52 3.63
C GLY A 74 -15.47 -5.03 3.31
N LYS A 75 -14.69 -4.13 3.93
CA LYS A 75 -14.76 -2.67 3.71
C LYS A 75 -13.88 -2.17 2.58
N ALA A 76 -12.96 -3.01 2.09
CA ALA A 76 -12.08 -2.72 0.98
C ALA A 76 -11.81 -3.96 0.14
N GLN A 77 -11.79 -3.80 -1.19
CA GLN A 77 -11.44 -4.85 -2.15
C GLN A 77 -10.39 -4.32 -3.14
N PRO A 78 -9.11 -4.20 -2.73
CA PRO A 78 -8.05 -3.76 -3.63
C PRO A 78 -7.85 -4.76 -4.78
N ALA A 79 -7.57 -4.25 -5.97
CA ALA A 79 -7.21 -5.10 -7.12
C ALA A 79 -5.83 -5.76 -6.93
N LEU A 80 -4.92 -5.09 -6.22
CA LEU A 80 -3.59 -5.60 -5.89
C LEU A 80 -3.03 -4.91 -4.64
N ILE A 81 -2.38 -5.68 -3.76
CA ILE A 81 -1.63 -5.16 -2.61
C ILE A 81 -0.12 -5.35 -2.85
N ILE A 82 0.63 -4.25 -2.94
CA ILE A 82 2.10 -4.27 -2.90
C ILE A 82 2.53 -4.03 -1.45
N GLY A 83 2.63 -5.12 -0.68
CA GLY A 83 2.93 -5.08 0.75
C GLY A 83 4.39 -5.31 1.04
N MET A 84 5.20 -4.25 1.07
CA MET A 84 6.66 -4.31 1.29
C MET A 84 7.13 -3.41 2.45
N PRO A 85 6.51 -3.44 3.64
CA PRO A 85 7.08 -2.77 4.80
C PRO A 85 8.48 -3.33 5.14
N VAL A 86 9.30 -2.49 5.78
CA VAL A 86 10.68 -2.79 6.16
C VAL A 86 10.91 -2.44 7.62
N GLY A 87 11.73 -3.24 8.30
CA GLY A 87 12.06 -3.03 9.70
C GLY A 87 12.09 -4.33 10.47
N PHE A 88 12.28 -4.20 11.78
CA PHE A 88 12.46 -5.32 12.71
C PHE A 88 11.27 -5.54 13.65
N VAL A 89 10.26 -4.68 13.58
CA VAL A 89 9.06 -4.76 14.42
C VAL A 89 7.86 -5.01 13.52
N ALA A 90 7.19 -6.15 13.71
CA ALA A 90 5.95 -6.56 13.03
C ALA A 90 6.03 -6.64 11.49
N CYS A 91 7.21 -6.47 10.88
CA CYS A 91 7.35 -6.42 9.42
C CYS A 91 7.19 -7.79 8.78
N ALA A 92 7.91 -8.79 9.30
CA ALA A 92 7.81 -10.16 8.82
C ALA A 92 6.39 -10.67 9.03
N GLU A 93 5.86 -10.50 10.23
CA GLU A 93 4.54 -10.96 10.64
C GLU A 93 3.43 -10.33 9.78
N ALA A 94 3.48 -9.02 9.52
CA ALA A 94 2.48 -8.36 8.68
C ALA A 94 2.47 -8.88 7.22
N LYS A 95 3.64 -9.25 6.68
CA LYS A 95 3.75 -9.81 5.32
C LYS A 95 3.37 -11.28 5.28
N ASP A 96 3.63 -12.03 6.34
CA ASP A 96 3.14 -13.40 6.49
C ASP A 96 1.60 -13.41 6.59
N GLU A 97 1.00 -12.44 7.30
CA GLU A 97 -0.45 -12.27 7.33
C GLU A 97 -1.02 -11.94 5.96
N LEU A 98 -0.38 -11.03 5.19
CA LEU A 98 -0.77 -10.75 3.80
C LEU A 98 -0.74 -12.02 2.94
N ALA A 99 0.32 -12.82 3.06
CA ALA A 99 0.50 -14.04 2.28
C ALA A 99 -0.57 -15.12 2.56
N LYS A 100 -1.29 -15.03 3.69
CA LYS A 100 -2.39 -15.94 4.06
C LYS A 100 -3.75 -15.52 3.48
N ARG A 101 -3.91 -14.28 3.00
CA ARG A 101 -5.18 -13.80 2.42
C ARG A 101 -5.30 -14.16 0.95
N ALA A 102 -6.55 -14.28 0.47
CA ALA A 102 -6.85 -14.50 -0.95
C ALA A 102 -6.63 -13.27 -1.83
N ALA A 103 -6.44 -12.08 -1.24
CA ALA A 103 -6.18 -10.85 -1.99
C ALA A 103 -4.92 -10.98 -2.85
N ALA A 104 -5.00 -10.56 -4.11
CA ALA A 104 -3.86 -10.52 -5.01
C ALA A 104 -2.78 -9.62 -4.42
N HIS A 105 -1.53 -10.11 -4.35
CA HIS A 105 -0.47 -9.37 -3.68
C HIS A 105 0.93 -9.65 -4.24
N ILE A 106 1.84 -8.71 -3.98
CA ILE A 106 3.28 -8.86 -4.18
C ILE A 106 3.97 -8.42 -2.89
N THR A 107 4.84 -9.27 -2.34
CA THR A 107 5.55 -9.00 -1.09
C THR A 107 6.97 -9.56 -1.10
N ILE A 108 7.78 -9.17 -0.11
CA ILE A 108 9.12 -9.69 0.16
C ILE A 108 9.11 -10.19 1.59
N LEU A 109 9.12 -11.52 1.82
CA LEU A 109 9.00 -12.08 3.16
C LEU A 109 10.17 -11.70 4.09
N GLY A 110 9.96 -11.82 5.41
CA GLY A 110 10.94 -11.45 6.44
C GLY A 110 11.04 -9.93 6.68
N ASN A 111 12.22 -9.42 7.03
CA ASN A 111 12.38 -8.02 7.49
C ASN A 111 12.72 -7.02 6.37
N ARG A 112 13.04 -7.49 5.16
CA ARG A 112 13.44 -6.65 4.02
C ARG A 112 12.23 -6.08 3.29
N GLY A 113 12.38 -4.89 2.72
CA GLY A 113 11.32 -4.22 1.99
C GLY A 113 11.74 -2.78 1.70
N GLY A 114 10.78 -1.86 1.74
CA GLY A 114 11.04 -0.44 1.71
C GLY A 114 10.35 0.26 0.54
N SER A 115 10.35 1.59 0.62
CA SER A 115 9.62 2.40 -0.36
C SER A 115 10.21 2.29 -1.76
N SER A 116 11.53 2.11 -1.87
CA SER A 116 12.20 1.89 -3.15
C SER A 116 11.76 0.57 -3.80
N ALA A 117 11.62 -0.50 -3.02
CA ALA A 117 11.15 -1.79 -3.53
C ALA A 117 9.69 -1.68 -4.00
N ALA A 118 8.81 -1.10 -3.17
CA ALA A 118 7.41 -0.89 -3.53
C ALA A 118 7.24 -0.01 -4.77
N ALA A 119 7.99 1.10 -4.88
CA ALA A 119 7.95 2.00 -6.03
C ALA A 119 8.52 1.33 -7.30
N ALA A 120 9.60 0.55 -7.18
CA ALA A 120 10.14 -0.21 -8.30
C ALA A 120 9.13 -1.24 -8.82
N THR A 121 8.46 -1.97 -7.93
CA THR A 121 7.38 -2.90 -8.31
C THR A 121 6.24 -2.15 -9.02
N LEU A 122 5.78 -1.02 -8.49
CA LEU A 122 4.71 -0.25 -9.12
C LEU A 122 5.12 0.29 -10.50
N ASN A 123 6.35 0.80 -10.64
CA ASN A 123 6.89 1.26 -11.92
C ASN A 123 7.01 0.12 -12.94
N ALA A 124 7.45 -1.06 -12.52
CA ALA A 124 7.53 -2.23 -13.38
C ALA A 124 6.15 -2.65 -13.88
N LEU A 125 5.14 -2.70 -13.00
CA LEU A 125 3.76 -3.01 -13.39
C LEU A 125 3.19 -1.98 -14.36
N LEU A 126 3.43 -0.69 -14.10
CA LEU A 126 3.03 0.39 -15.01
C LEU A 126 3.74 0.33 -16.36
N ALA A 127 4.99 -0.16 -16.42
CA ALA A 127 5.70 -0.34 -17.67
C ALA A 127 5.13 -1.54 -18.44
N LEU A 128 4.95 -2.67 -17.76
CA LEU A 128 4.37 -3.88 -18.32
C LEU A 128 2.94 -3.65 -18.87
N SER A 129 2.12 -2.86 -18.17
CA SER A 129 0.76 -2.54 -18.65
C SER A 129 0.73 -1.62 -19.88
N MET A 130 1.88 -1.07 -20.29
CA MET A 130 2.04 -0.24 -21.50
C MET A 130 2.73 -1.01 -22.62
N GLU A 131 3.29 -2.18 -22.31
CA GLU A 131 4.03 -3.03 -23.22
C GLU A 131 3.15 -4.11 -23.87
N ASP A 132 1.82 -4.04 -23.70
CA ASP A 132 0.88 -4.76 -24.58
C ASP A 132 1.12 -4.25 -26.03
N ILE A 133 1.86 -4.93 -26.91
CA ILE A 133 1.71 -6.30 -27.43
C ILE A 133 3.12 -6.93 -27.62
N LEU A 134 3.38 -8.09 -27.00
CA LEU A 134 4.21 -9.13 -27.65
C LEU A 134 3.32 -9.99 -28.54
#